data_AF-A0A7K2FT77-F1
#
_entry.id   AF-A0A7K2FT77-F1
#
_cell.length_a   1.000
_cell.length_b   1.000
_cell.length_c   1.000
_cell.angle_alpha   90.00
_cell.angle_beta   90.00
_cell.angle_gamma   90.00
#
_symmetry.space_group_name_H-M   'P 1'
#
loop_
_entity.id
_entity.type
_entity.pdbx_description
1 polymer ?
#
loop_
_entity_poly.entity_id
_entity_poly.type
_entity_poly.pdbx_seq_one_letter_code
_entity_poly.pdbx_strand_id
1 'polypeptide(L)'
;MEPSRTPRSATPSVHTPLTPSVPLFDASQLPLRTWCEGSREDAVTGLVAFPDFHSHIPRCLAAALDSGRLVALAIGDVDGLKDHVERTNSTNPASYGHLAGNEVMATVGATTRAWFHEQPFNSGCAATFGGDEVILAAVVEDADQFHQALGTLRDRLGAALPVTVSFALAFVVGSDLPSERDRGWNHHFTNVLLATVDRTLFTHKAARRAGGNDGGIIAVTRPPQHREPAETGTGPSPLLPMPVGTEIMRVMARPARVGGRDFLLLPCRGPIGQRGTRLRITFPTGTSKTVVAYALRGQAAVPYTAVATGVTRVPLTVQAVRDRTPRSVPLDLATALERAGLDWTAVPAHEQAQILQLIKEAGTLEIRAGRITAAVDTVAARKGR
;
A
#
# COMPACT_ATOMS: atom_id res chain seq x y z
N MET A 1 18.81 -0.73 88.53
CA MET A 1 17.96 -1.51 87.60
C MET A 1 18.15 -0.94 86.21
N GLU A 2 19.15 -1.45 85.50
CA GLU A 2 19.35 -1.21 84.07
C GLU A 2 18.71 -2.37 83.30
N PRO A 3 17.93 -2.13 82.23
CA PRO A 3 17.44 -3.21 81.39
C PRO A 3 18.50 -3.59 80.34
N SER A 4 18.83 -4.89 80.33
CA SER A 4 19.70 -5.57 79.38
C SER A 4 19.32 -5.29 77.92
N ARG A 5 20.31 -4.85 77.13
CA ARG A 5 20.24 -4.80 75.67
C ARG A 5 20.45 -6.20 75.10
N THR A 6 19.39 -6.79 74.54
CA THR A 6 19.51 -7.91 73.60
C THR A 6 19.89 -7.37 72.21
N PRO A 7 20.88 -7.97 71.51
CA PRO A 7 21.20 -7.57 70.14
C PRO A 7 20.13 -8.10 69.18
N ARG A 8 19.57 -7.17 68.40
CA ARG A 8 18.56 -7.44 67.37
C ARG A 8 19.27 -8.09 66.18
N SER A 9 18.89 -9.34 65.88
CA SER A 9 19.40 -10.10 64.74
C SER A 9 19.13 -9.34 63.43
N ALA A 10 20.19 -9.03 62.68
CA ALA A 10 20.09 -8.39 61.38
C ALA A 10 19.54 -9.41 60.37
N THR A 11 18.30 -9.22 59.93
CA THR A 11 17.77 -9.90 58.75
C THR A 11 18.58 -9.46 57.53
N PRO A 12 19.14 -10.39 56.73
CA PRO A 12 19.83 -10.03 55.49
C PRO A 12 18.82 -9.42 54.52
N SER A 13 19.10 -8.22 54.03
CA SER A 13 18.37 -7.61 52.93
C SER A 13 18.60 -8.48 51.69
N VAL A 14 17.61 -9.29 51.34
CA VAL A 14 17.58 -9.97 50.05
C VAL A 14 17.32 -8.89 49.00
N HIS A 15 18.39 -8.28 48.50
CA HIS A 15 18.35 -7.55 47.24
C HIS A 15 18.19 -8.59 46.14
N THR A 16 16.94 -8.99 45.88
CA THR A 16 16.60 -9.65 44.62
C THR A 16 16.80 -8.59 43.54
N PRO A 17 17.80 -8.70 42.64
CA PRO A 17 17.91 -7.76 41.55
C PRO A 17 16.63 -7.87 40.72
N LEU A 18 15.92 -6.75 40.56
CA LEU A 18 14.79 -6.67 39.64
C LEU A 18 15.31 -7.02 38.25
N THR A 19 14.93 -8.18 37.72
CA THR A 19 15.14 -8.49 36.32
C THR A 19 14.50 -7.37 35.51
N PRO A 20 15.23 -6.66 34.64
CA PRO A 20 14.64 -5.59 33.84
C PRO A 20 13.51 -6.20 33.00
N SER A 21 12.27 -5.77 33.23
CA SER A 21 11.12 -6.19 32.42
C SER A 21 11.19 -5.66 30.98
N VAL A 22 12.10 -4.72 30.74
CA VAL A 22 12.40 -4.13 29.44
C VAL A 22 13.93 -4.04 29.34
N PRO A 23 14.57 -4.52 28.25
CA PRO A 23 16.00 -4.36 28.05
C PRO A 23 16.37 -2.88 28.09
N LEU A 24 17.47 -2.52 28.78
CA LEU A 24 18.11 -1.21 28.61
C LEU A 24 18.53 -1.09 27.14
N PHE A 25 17.88 -0.22 26.38
CA PHE A 25 18.12 -0.08 24.95
C PHE A 25 19.29 0.87 24.67
N ASP A 26 20.08 0.50 23.65
CA ASP A 26 21.14 1.34 23.13
C ASP A 26 20.55 2.30 22.09
N ALA A 27 20.56 3.60 22.40
CA ALA A 27 20.05 4.65 21.51
C ALA A 27 20.74 4.67 20.13
N SER A 28 21.93 4.06 19.99
CA SER A 28 22.59 3.85 18.69
C SER A 28 21.83 2.90 17.76
N GLN A 29 20.89 2.12 18.31
CA GLN A 29 20.09 1.12 17.60
C GLN A 29 18.72 1.64 17.15
N LEU A 30 18.42 2.93 17.38
CA LEU A 30 17.18 3.54 16.90
C LEU A 30 17.01 3.30 15.39
N PRO A 31 15.81 2.93 14.93
CA PRO A 31 15.57 2.62 13.51
C PRO A 31 15.41 3.91 12.72
N LEU A 32 16.49 4.68 12.64
CA LEU A 32 16.57 5.93 11.92
C LEU A 32 17.83 5.99 11.07
N ARG A 33 17.81 6.87 10.07
CA ARG A 33 18.95 7.23 9.22
C ARG A 33 19.15 8.75 9.35
N THR A 34 19.38 9.46 8.26
CA THR A 34 19.51 10.93 8.27
C THR A 34 18.25 11.68 8.73
N TRP A 35 17.12 10.98 8.94
CA TRP A 35 15.89 11.56 9.45
C TRP A 35 15.78 11.32 10.94
N CYS A 36 15.24 12.30 11.66
CA CYS A 36 14.99 12.19 13.11
C CYS A 36 16.27 11.95 13.96
N GLU A 37 17.45 12.29 13.46
CA GLU A 37 18.69 12.25 14.25
C GLU A 37 18.53 13.03 15.57
N GLY A 38 19.03 12.45 16.67
CA GLY A 38 18.91 13.02 18.02
C GLY A 38 17.54 12.82 18.70
N SER A 39 16.63 12.06 18.10
CA SER A 39 15.33 11.75 18.72
C SER A 39 15.45 10.82 19.91
N ARG A 40 14.48 10.92 20.82
CA ARG A 40 14.28 10.01 21.94
C ARG A 40 13.59 8.73 21.47
N GLU A 41 13.83 7.67 22.22
CA GLU A 41 13.14 6.41 22.08
C GLU A 41 11.82 6.40 22.85
N ASP A 42 10.85 5.63 22.35
CA ASP A 42 9.70 5.20 23.12
C ASP A 42 10.09 4.03 24.03
N ALA A 43 9.79 4.11 25.33
CA ALA A 43 10.31 3.18 26.33
C ALA A 43 9.76 1.74 26.20
N VAL A 44 8.61 1.54 25.54
CA VAL A 44 8.01 0.21 25.39
C VAL A 44 8.46 -0.44 24.10
N THR A 45 8.35 0.30 23.00
CA THR A 45 8.64 -0.22 21.66
C THR A 45 10.11 -0.09 21.32
N GLY A 46 10.84 0.88 21.88
CA GLY A 46 12.20 1.29 21.48
C GLY A 46 12.27 1.81 20.04
N LEU A 47 11.15 2.33 19.50
CA LEU A 47 11.10 3.07 18.24
C LEU A 47 11.29 4.57 18.50
N VAL A 48 11.38 5.38 17.45
CA VAL A 48 11.39 6.85 17.63
C VAL A 48 10.08 7.29 18.30
N ALA A 49 10.17 8.07 19.38
CA ALA A 49 9.00 8.56 20.10
C ALA A 49 8.21 9.58 19.26
N PHE A 50 6.88 9.51 19.33
CA PHE A 50 6.00 10.35 18.51
C PHE A 50 6.30 11.85 18.55
N PRO A 51 6.56 12.49 19.72
CA PRO A 51 6.81 13.93 19.77
C PRO A 51 8.01 14.36 18.91
N ASP A 52 9.07 13.54 18.87
CA ASP A 52 10.29 13.86 18.12
C ASP A 52 10.10 13.54 16.64
N PHE A 53 9.42 12.44 16.31
CA PHE A 53 8.97 12.15 14.95
C PHE A 53 8.14 13.31 14.38
N HIS A 54 7.11 13.75 15.12
CA HIS A 54 6.17 14.79 14.70
C HIS A 54 6.83 16.17 14.53
N SER A 55 7.86 16.45 15.35
CA SER A 55 8.68 17.66 15.24
C SER A 55 9.62 17.63 14.02
N HIS A 56 10.26 16.49 13.73
CA HIS A 56 11.30 16.41 12.69
C HIS A 56 10.72 16.13 11.29
N ILE A 57 9.72 15.26 11.20
CA ILE A 57 9.28 14.71 9.91
C ILE A 57 8.78 15.76 8.92
N PRO A 58 8.10 16.87 9.30
CA PRO A 58 7.61 17.85 8.33
C PRO A 58 8.73 18.51 7.52
N ARG A 59 9.87 18.79 8.15
CA ARG A 59 11.04 19.37 7.49
C ARG A 59 11.75 18.32 6.63
N CYS A 60 11.93 17.11 7.14
CA CYS A 60 12.57 16.01 6.40
C CYS A 60 11.77 15.62 5.14
N LEU A 61 10.45 15.51 5.27
CA LEU A 61 9.53 15.22 4.17
C LEU A 61 9.57 16.32 3.11
N ALA A 62 9.42 17.59 3.51
CA ALA A 62 9.48 18.72 2.58
C ALA A 62 10.79 18.75 1.79
N ALA A 63 11.94 18.63 2.47
CA ALA A 63 13.25 18.66 1.83
C ALA A 63 13.46 17.53 0.81
N ALA A 64 13.01 16.31 1.14
CA ALA A 64 13.12 15.18 0.23
C ALA A 64 12.22 15.34 -1.01
N LEU A 65 10.98 15.78 -0.82
CA LEU A 65 10.02 15.99 -1.91
C LEU A 65 10.45 17.15 -2.83
N ASP A 66 10.97 18.25 -2.26
CA ASP A 66 11.54 19.36 -3.03
C ASP A 66 12.79 18.95 -3.82
N SER A 67 13.53 17.95 -3.33
CA SER A 67 14.66 17.33 -4.05
C SER A 67 14.21 16.30 -5.10
N GLY A 68 12.91 16.20 -5.40
CA GLY A 68 12.35 15.27 -6.38
C GLY A 68 12.40 13.80 -5.96
N ARG A 69 12.62 13.51 -4.67
CA ARG A 69 12.67 12.13 -4.15
C ARG A 69 11.26 11.59 -3.92
N LEU A 70 11.11 10.28 -4.11
CA LEU A 70 9.91 9.54 -3.73
C LEU A 70 9.98 9.20 -2.24
N VAL A 71 8.91 9.50 -1.50
CA VAL A 71 8.79 9.19 -0.07
C VAL A 71 7.66 8.21 0.16
N ALA A 72 7.91 7.15 0.92
CA ALA A 72 6.90 6.26 1.44
C ALA A 72 6.57 6.62 2.89
N LEU A 73 5.29 6.67 3.22
CA LEU A 73 4.78 6.81 4.58
C LEU A 73 3.79 5.68 4.86
N ALA A 74 4.02 4.87 5.87
CA ALA A 74 3.11 3.82 6.30
C ALA A 74 2.75 3.95 7.78
N ILE A 75 1.52 3.57 8.13
CA ILE A 75 1.05 3.43 9.51
C ILE A 75 0.58 1.98 9.65
N GLY A 76 1.09 1.30 10.67
CA GLY A 76 0.66 -0.03 11.09
C GLY A 76 -0.09 0.02 12.41
N ASP A 77 -1.03 -0.90 12.61
CA ASP A 77 -1.83 -1.04 13.83
C ASP A 77 -1.97 -2.54 14.15
N VAL A 78 -1.80 -2.88 15.43
CA VAL A 78 -2.00 -4.23 15.97
C VAL A 78 -3.49 -4.55 16.12
N ASP A 79 -3.97 -5.48 15.31
CA ASP A 79 -5.38 -5.87 15.26
C ASP A 79 -5.83 -6.57 16.56
N GLY A 80 -6.82 -5.98 17.23
CA GLY A 80 -7.48 -6.64 18.37
C GLY A 80 -6.60 -6.74 19.61
N LEU A 81 -5.63 -5.84 19.78
CA LEU A 81 -4.76 -5.81 20.97
C LEU A 81 -5.57 -5.79 22.27
N LYS A 82 -6.62 -4.97 22.32
CA LYS A 82 -7.53 -4.88 23.47
C LYS A 82 -8.17 -6.22 23.81
N ASP A 83 -8.73 -6.91 22.82
CA ASP A 83 -9.39 -8.21 23.02
C ASP A 83 -8.40 -9.27 23.49
N HIS A 84 -7.15 -9.23 22.98
CA HIS A 84 -6.07 -10.09 23.46
C HIS A 84 -5.74 -9.80 24.93
N VAL A 85 -5.54 -8.53 25.28
CA VAL A 85 -5.24 -8.09 26.65
C VAL A 85 -6.33 -8.50 27.64
N GLU A 86 -7.60 -8.29 27.30
CA GLU A 86 -8.74 -8.66 28.15
C GLU A 86 -8.82 -10.19 28.34
N ARG A 87 -8.60 -10.96 27.26
CA ARG A 87 -8.58 -12.42 27.33
C ARG A 87 -7.45 -12.94 28.20
N THR A 88 -6.23 -12.41 28.02
CA THR A 88 -5.06 -12.81 28.82
C THR A 88 -5.27 -12.48 30.29
N ASN A 89 -5.80 -11.29 30.60
CA ASN A 89 -6.13 -10.89 31.98
C ASN A 89 -7.18 -11.81 32.61
N SER A 90 -8.16 -12.28 31.84
CA SER A 90 -9.20 -13.19 32.35
C SER A 90 -8.73 -14.63 32.59
N THR A 91 -7.60 -15.04 31.98
CA THR A 91 -7.15 -16.44 31.95
C THR A 91 -5.83 -16.69 32.69
N ASN A 92 -5.02 -15.65 32.89
CA ASN A 92 -3.74 -15.74 33.61
C ASN A 92 -3.77 -14.88 34.88
N PRO A 93 -3.99 -15.48 36.08
CA PRO A 93 -4.04 -14.75 37.35
C PRO A 93 -2.73 -14.03 37.72
N ALA A 94 -1.60 -14.39 37.10
CA ALA A 94 -0.31 -13.76 37.29
C ALA A 94 -0.01 -12.64 36.27
N SER A 95 -0.90 -12.43 35.28
CA SER A 95 -0.79 -11.37 34.28
C SER A 95 -1.75 -10.25 34.62
N TYR A 96 -1.22 -9.04 34.82
CA TYR A 96 -2.03 -7.84 34.65
C TYR A 96 -2.10 -7.56 33.15
N GLY A 97 -3.29 -7.51 32.56
CA GLY A 97 -3.46 -7.44 31.11
C GLY A 97 -2.60 -6.40 30.38
N HIS A 98 -2.25 -5.29 31.04
CA HIS A 98 -1.33 -4.28 30.49
C HIS A 98 0.09 -4.80 30.22
N LEU A 99 0.60 -5.77 31.00
CA LEU A 99 1.90 -6.40 30.74
C LEU A 99 1.88 -7.20 29.44
N ALA A 100 0.80 -7.93 29.17
CA ALA A 100 0.63 -8.65 27.90
C ALA A 100 0.59 -7.68 26.71
N GLY A 101 -0.06 -6.51 26.88
CA GLY A 101 -0.03 -5.45 25.87
C GLY A 101 1.38 -4.90 25.63
N ASN A 102 2.14 -4.65 26.70
CA ASN A 102 3.52 -4.18 26.62
C ASN A 102 4.45 -5.21 25.96
N GLU A 103 4.28 -6.50 26.24
CA GLU A 103 5.04 -7.58 25.59
C GLU A 103 4.77 -7.63 24.08
N VAL A 104 3.51 -7.48 23.66
CA VAL A 104 3.14 -7.38 22.25
C VAL A 104 3.81 -6.16 21.61
N MET A 105 3.72 -4.99 22.23
CA MET A 105 4.29 -3.76 21.67
C MET A 105 5.83 -3.74 21.69
N ALA A 106 6.47 -4.32 22.68
CA ALA A 106 7.92 -4.52 22.70
C ALA A 106 8.37 -5.44 21.55
N THR A 107 7.60 -6.49 21.26
CA THR A 107 7.85 -7.40 20.12
C THR A 107 7.61 -6.72 18.77
N VAL A 108 6.57 -5.88 18.65
CA VAL A 108 6.33 -5.03 17.47
C VAL A 108 7.54 -4.14 17.23
N GLY A 109 8.01 -3.46 18.27
CA GLY A 109 9.16 -2.56 18.19
C GLY A 109 10.45 -3.28 17.80
N ALA A 110 10.76 -4.40 18.45
CA ALA A 110 11.94 -5.21 18.15
C ALA A 110 11.93 -5.74 16.70
N THR A 111 10.80 -6.28 16.25
CA THR A 111 10.64 -6.81 14.89
C THR A 111 10.76 -5.70 13.84
N THR A 112 10.14 -4.55 14.11
CA THR A 112 10.19 -3.38 13.21
C THR A 112 11.60 -2.81 13.11
N ARG A 113 12.34 -2.70 14.21
CA ARG A 113 13.74 -2.25 14.20
C ARG A 113 14.62 -3.15 13.36
N ALA A 114 14.57 -4.46 13.63
CA ALA A 114 15.36 -5.44 12.91
C ALA A 114 15.07 -5.36 11.39
N TRP A 115 13.79 -5.36 11.03
CA TRP A 115 13.37 -5.18 9.64
C TRP A 115 13.88 -3.87 9.03
N PHE A 116 13.77 -2.74 9.75
CA PHE A 116 14.19 -1.43 9.24
C PHE A 116 15.69 -1.38 8.95
N HIS A 117 16.51 -1.99 9.81
CA HIS A 117 17.96 -2.02 9.62
C HIS A 117 18.42 -2.87 8.43
N GLU A 118 17.62 -3.86 8.03
CA GLU A 118 17.85 -4.65 6.82
C GLU A 118 17.49 -3.90 5.53
N GLN A 119 16.73 -2.79 5.62
CA GLN A 119 16.30 -2.06 4.43
C GLN A 119 17.42 -1.14 3.89
N PRO A 120 17.50 -0.97 2.56
CA PRO A 120 18.52 -0.12 1.92
C PRO A 120 18.17 1.38 2.00
N PHE A 121 17.48 1.82 3.05
CA PHE A 121 17.08 3.21 3.19
C PHE A 121 18.27 4.08 3.55
N ASN A 122 18.51 5.13 2.76
CA ASN A 122 19.49 6.16 3.06
C ASN A 122 18.92 7.28 3.94
N SER A 123 17.60 7.42 3.97
CA SER A 123 16.89 8.45 4.74
C SER A 123 15.53 7.91 5.15
N GLY A 124 15.22 7.97 6.44
CA GLY A 124 13.98 7.45 6.97
C GLY A 124 14.06 7.18 8.47
N CYS A 125 12.92 6.83 9.04
CA CYS A 125 12.80 6.33 10.40
C CYS A 125 11.58 5.43 10.58
N ALA A 126 11.62 4.61 11.63
CA ALA A 126 10.46 3.95 12.22
C ALA A 126 10.14 4.57 13.59
N ALA A 127 8.89 4.93 13.80
CA ALA A 127 8.38 5.57 15.00
C ALA A 127 7.14 4.85 15.53
N THR A 128 6.64 5.26 16.68
CA THR A 128 5.32 4.86 17.19
C THR A 128 4.49 6.10 17.52
N PHE A 129 3.17 6.05 17.33
CA PHE A 129 2.25 7.05 17.90
C PHE A 129 2.09 6.89 19.42
N GLY A 130 2.51 5.74 19.97
CA GLY A 130 2.03 5.20 21.23
C GLY A 130 0.85 4.24 21.01
N GLY A 131 0.42 3.55 22.08
CA GLY A 131 -0.69 2.60 21.99
C GLY A 131 -0.31 1.35 21.19
N ASP A 132 -1.07 1.05 20.14
CA ASP A 132 -0.97 -0.14 19.29
C ASP A 132 -0.43 0.14 17.88
N GLU A 133 0.17 1.31 17.66
CA GLU A 133 0.51 1.79 16.32
C GLU A 133 2.02 1.96 16.06
N VAL A 134 2.42 1.78 14.80
CA VAL A 134 3.78 1.98 14.28
C VAL A 134 3.74 2.86 13.03
N ILE A 135 4.74 3.72 12.85
CA ILE A 135 4.87 4.63 11.71
C ILE A 135 6.19 4.35 11.00
N LEU A 136 6.17 4.28 9.68
CA LEU A 136 7.36 4.16 8.84
C LEU A 136 7.38 5.32 7.86
N ALA A 137 8.48 6.06 7.81
CA ALA A 137 8.67 7.11 6.82
C ALA A 137 10.07 6.99 6.22
N ALA A 138 10.19 6.85 4.90
CA ALA A 138 11.49 6.69 4.25
C ALA A 138 11.50 7.25 2.83
N VAL A 139 12.65 7.74 2.41
CA VAL A 139 12.94 7.96 0.99
C VAL A 139 13.16 6.61 0.34
N VAL A 140 12.44 6.35 -0.75
CA VAL A 140 12.49 5.08 -1.49
C VAL A 140 12.74 5.35 -2.96
N GLU A 141 13.29 4.37 -3.66
CA GLU A 141 13.53 4.47 -5.11
C GLU A 141 12.40 3.82 -5.91
N ASP A 142 11.78 2.79 -5.35
CA ASP A 142 10.77 1.97 -6.00
C ASP A 142 9.60 1.70 -5.03
N ALA A 143 8.41 2.10 -5.46
CA ALA A 143 7.18 1.92 -4.70
C ALA A 143 6.79 0.43 -4.56
N ASP A 144 7.01 -0.38 -5.58
CA ASP A 144 6.66 -1.80 -5.56
C ASP A 144 7.59 -2.56 -4.61
N GLN A 145 8.88 -2.23 -4.60
CA GLN A 145 9.84 -2.82 -3.65
C GLN A 145 9.50 -2.46 -2.20
N PHE A 146 9.18 -1.19 -1.92
CA PHE A 146 8.77 -0.80 -0.57
C PHE A 146 7.47 -1.50 -0.14
N HIS A 147 6.49 -1.60 -1.03
CA HIS A 147 5.24 -2.31 -0.74
C HIS A 147 5.49 -3.79 -0.44
N GLN A 148 6.39 -4.45 -1.17
CA GLN A 148 6.81 -5.84 -0.89
C GLN A 148 7.53 -5.95 0.45
N ALA A 149 8.46 -5.04 0.75
CA ALA A 149 9.18 -5.01 2.02
C ALA A 149 8.24 -4.81 3.21
N LEU A 150 7.23 -3.94 3.07
CA LEU A 150 6.17 -3.76 4.06
C LEU A 150 5.32 -5.02 4.24
N GLY A 151 5.06 -5.76 3.14
CA GLY A 151 4.50 -7.11 3.17
C GLY A 151 5.31 -8.06 4.03
N THR A 152 6.63 -8.08 3.86
CA THR A 152 7.54 -8.88 4.68
C THR A 152 7.47 -8.48 6.16
N LEU A 153 7.42 -7.18 6.48
CA LEU A 153 7.26 -6.73 7.88
C LEU A 153 5.96 -7.23 8.48
N ARG A 154 4.83 -7.07 7.76
CA ARG A 154 3.53 -7.55 8.20
C ARG A 154 3.56 -9.05 8.49
N ASP A 155 4.16 -9.83 7.60
CA ASP A 155 4.21 -11.29 7.74
C ASP A 155 5.12 -11.71 8.91
N ARG A 156 6.26 -11.02 9.12
CA ARG A 156 7.14 -11.23 10.29
C ARG A 156 6.41 -10.90 11.60
N LEU A 157 5.69 -9.79 11.65
CA LEU A 157 4.88 -9.42 12.82
C LEU A 157 3.77 -10.44 13.06
N GLY A 158 3.07 -10.89 12.01
CA GLY A 158 2.04 -11.92 12.12
C GLY A 158 2.56 -13.27 12.59
N ALA A 159 3.84 -13.59 12.34
CA ALA A 159 4.50 -14.79 12.86
C ALA A 159 5.00 -14.63 14.30
N ALA A 160 5.39 -13.42 14.70
CA ALA A 160 5.95 -13.13 16.02
C ALA A 160 4.90 -12.81 17.09
N LEU A 161 3.69 -12.40 16.70
CA LEU A 161 2.67 -11.89 17.60
C LEU A 161 1.48 -12.85 17.74
N PRO A 162 0.78 -12.84 18.90
CA PRO A 162 -0.46 -13.60 19.08
C PRO A 162 -1.67 -12.99 18.34
N VAL A 163 -1.45 -11.88 17.62
CA VAL A 163 -2.43 -11.05 16.94
C VAL A 163 -1.85 -10.58 15.61
N THR A 164 -2.69 -10.18 14.66
CA THR A 164 -2.22 -9.70 13.36
C THR A 164 -1.90 -8.21 13.37
N VAL A 165 -1.17 -7.75 12.36
CA VAL A 165 -0.91 -6.32 12.16
C VAL A 165 -1.40 -5.91 10.79
N SER A 166 -2.07 -4.76 10.72
CA SER A 166 -2.56 -4.17 9.48
C SER A 166 -1.82 -2.87 9.19
N PHE A 167 -1.52 -2.60 7.93
CA PHE A 167 -0.86 -1.38 7.49
C PHE A 167 -1.71 -0.60 6.50
N ALA A 168 -1.56 0.73 6.52
CA ALA A 168 -1.86 1.60 5.40
C ALA A 168 -0.59 2.31 4.95
N LEU A 169 -0.46 2.61 3.65
CA LEU A 169 0.72 3.29 3.12
C LEU A 169 0.38 4.33 2.05
N ALA A 170 1.07 5.47 2.01
CA ALA A 170 1.08 6.43 0.92
C ALA A 170 2.47 6.55 0.31
N PHE A 171 2.50 6.79 -1.00
CA PHE A 171 3.69 7.22 -1.74
C PHE A 171 3.49 8.68 -2.13
N VAL A 172 4.48 9.52 -1.85
CA VAL A 172 4.42 10.97 -2.01
C VAL A 172 5.58 11.43 -2.89
N VAL A 173 5.28 12.30 -3.85
CA VAL A 173 6.26 12.96 -4.73
C VAL A 173 6.09 14.47 -4.69
N GLY A 174 7.04 15.22 -5.26
CA GLY A 174 7.03 16.69 -5.25
C GLY A 174 5.75 17.31 -5.84
N SER A 175 5.10 16.65 -6.81
CA SER A 175 3.84 17.13 -7.39
C SER A 175 2.63 17.00 -6.46
N ASP A 176 2.74 16.26 -5.35
CA ASP A 176 1.70 16.17 -4.33
C ASP A 176 1.78 17.32 -3.32
N LEU A 177 2.86 18.10 -3.34
CA LEU A 177 3.01 19.28 -2.47
C LEU A 177 2.01 20.38 -2.85
N PRO A 178 1.54 21.17 -1.87
CA PRO A 178 0.65 22.29 -2.16
C PRO A 178 1.38 23.33 -3.04
N SER A 179 0.64 23.94 -3.98
CA SER A 179 1.15 25.04 -4.81
C SER A 179 1.40 26.31 -4.00
N GLU A 180 0.56 26.58 -3.01
CA GLU A 180 0.73 27.69 -2.07
C GLU A 180 1.40 27.18 -0.78
N ARG A 181 2.47 27.86 -0.35
CA ARG A 181 3.37 27.39 0.72
C ARG A 181 3.53 28.44 1.82
N ASP A 182 2.43 28.76 2.48
CA ASP A 182 2.40 29.69 3.61
C ASP A 182 3.19 29.18 4.82
N ARG A 183 3.44 30.05 5.80
CA ARG A 183 4.15 29.67 7.03
C ARG A 183 3.48 28.47 7.71
N GLY A 184 4.24 27.38 7.89
CA GLY A 184 3.76 26.16 8.53
C GLY A 184 3.07 25.16 7.59
N TRP A 185 3.09 25.40 6.27
CA TRP A 185 2.52 24.51 5.26
C TRP A 185 3.01 23.06 5.40
N ASN A 186 4.27 22.86 5.75
CA ASN A 186 4.90 21.54 5.87
C ASN A 186 4.31 20.73 7.02
N HIS A 187 4.08 21.35 8.18
CA HIS A 187 3.38 20.71 9.30
C HIS A 187 1.95 20.38 8.94
N HIS A 188 1.23 21.33 8.32
CA HIS A 188 -0.15 21.10 7.91
C HIS A 188 -0.25 19.92 6.92
N PHE A 189 0.56 19.94 5.86
CA PHE A 189 0.62 18.87 4.87
C PHE A 189 0.92 17.51 5.51
N THR A 190 1.92 17.46 6.38
CA THR A 190 2.30 16.22 7.09
C THR A 190 1.15 15.70 7.94
N ASN A 191 0.46 16.56 8.70
CA ASN A 191 -0.68 16.17 9.53
C ASN A 191 -1.83 15.62 8.68
N VAL A 192 -2.16 16.28 7.57
CA VAL A 192 -3.21 15.82 6.66
C VAL A 192 -2.82 14.49 6.01
N LEU A 193 -1.56 14.31 5.65
CA LEU A 193 -1.04 13.07 5.09
C LEU A 193 -1.13 11.92 6.11
N LEU A 194 -0.63 12.11 7.34
CA LEU A 194 -0.75 11.13 8.43
C LEU A 194 -2.20 10.75 8.67
N ALA A 195 -3.09 11.74 8.82
CA ALA A 195 -4.51 11.51 9.01
C ALA A 195 -5.18 10.80 7.81
N THR A 196 -4.67 10.98 6.59
CA THR A 196 -5.19 10.29 5.40
C THR A 196 -4.77 8.83 5.37
N VAL A 197 -3.51 8.53 5.70
CA VAL A 197 -3.02 7.15 5.84
C VAL A 197 -3.78 6.44 6.96
N ASP A 198 -3.92 7.10 8.11
CA ASP A 198 -4.61 6.57 9.28
C ASP A 198 -6.09 6.26 9.02
N ARG A 199 -6.86 7.23 8.50
CA ARG A 199 -8.27 6.98 8.11
C ARG A 199 -8.39 5.85 7.10
N THR A 200 -7.41 5.70 6.21
CA THR A 200 -7.40 4.59 5.24
C THR A 200 -7.26 3.25 5.97
N LEU A 201 -6.34 3.15 6.93
CA LEU A 201 -6.13 1.96 7.75
C LEU A 201 -7.42 1.53 8.45
N PHE A 202 -8.01 2.43 9.23
CA PHE A 202 -9.24 2.13 9.98
C PHE A 202 -10.43 1.77 9.08
N THR A 203 -10.57 2.45 7.94
CA THR A 203 -11.63 2.14 6.97
C THR A 203 -11.48 0.71 6.44
N HIS A 204 -10.26 0.30 6.08
CA HIS A 204 -10.04 -1.05 5.56
C HIS A 204 -10.14 -2.12 6.64
N LYS A 205 -9.67 -1.85 7.87
CA LYS A 205 -9.87 -2.74 9.04
C LYS A 205 -11.36 -2.96 9.33
N ALA A 206 -12.16 -1.91 9.29
CA ALA A 206 -13.61 -2.01 9.46
C ALA A 206 -14.27 -2.86 8.37
N ALA A 207 -13.90 -2.65 7.10
CA ALA A 207 -14.40 -3.44 5.98
C ALA A 207 -13.99 -4.93 6.08
N ARG A 208 -12.75 -5.21 6.48
CA ARG A 208 -12.26 -6.59 6.72
C ARG A 208 -13.12 -7.29 7.78
N ARG A 209 -13.33 -6.63 8.93
CA ARG A 209 -14.16 -7.16 10.04
C ARG A 209 -15.59 -7.45 9.60
N ALA A 210 -16.20 -6.54 8.84
CA ALA A 210 -17.55 -6.75 8.30
C ALA A 210 -17.64 -7.92 7.31
N GLY A 211 -16.55 -8.22 6.59
CA GLY A 211 -16.48 -9.34 5.66
C GLY A 211 -16.10 -10.69 6.28
N GLY A 212 -15.83 -10.75 7.59
CA GLY A 212 -15.43 -11.97 8.29
C GLY A 212 -14.10 -12.56 7.81
N ASN A 213 -13.20 -11.73 7.25
CA ASN A 213 -11.90 -12.20 6.77
C ASN A 213 -10.84 -12.08 7.87
N ASP A 214 -10.07 -13.14 8.05
CA ASP A 214 -8.93 -13.17 8.97
C ASP A 214 -7.66 -12.59 8.31
N GLY A 215 -6.68 -12.19 9.14
CA GLY A 215 -5.36 -11.76 8.69
C GLY A 215 -5.14 -10.25 8.63
N GLY A 216 -3.87 -9.84 8.64
CA GLY A 216 -3.42 -8.46 8.48
C GLY A 216 -3.51 -7.96 7.03
N ILE A 217 -3.86 -6.70 6.84
CA ILE A 217 -4.02 -6.10 5.49
C ILE A 217 -2.91 -5.09 5.19
N ILE A 218 -2.69 -4.80 3.91
CA ILE A 218 -1.94 -3.61 3.48
C ILE A 218 -2.87 -2.80 2.58
N ALA A 219 -3.37 -1.70 3.13
CA ALA A 219 -4.08 -0.68 2.40
C ALA A 219 -3.07 0.31 1.82
N VAL A 220 -3.36 0.85 0.65
CA VAL A 220 -2.50 1.83 -0.01
C VAL A 220 -3.39 3.07 -0.17
N THR A 221 -2.94 4.30 0.08
CA THR A 221 -3.70 5.56 -0.10
C THR A 221 -2.94 6.61 -0.92
N ARG A 222 -3.68 7.57 -1.52
CA ARG A 222 -3.06 8.71 -2.20
C ARG A 222 -2.79 9.84 -1.21
N PRO A 223 -1.73 10.64 -1.41
CA PRO A 223 -1.56 11.89 -0.68
C PRO A 223 -2.78 12.80 -0.87
N PRO A 224 -3.04 13.70 0.10
CA PRO A 224 -4.13 14.66 -0.03
C PRO A 224 -3.95 15.50 -1.30
N GLN A 225 -4.96 15.49 -2.18
CA GLN A 225 -5.00 16.41 -3.31
C GLN A 225 -5.63 17.72 -2.82
N HIS A 226 -4.93 18.84 -3.00
CA HIS A 226 -5.50 20.18 -2.84
C HIS A 226 -6.51 20.44 -3.97
N ARG A 227 -7.68 19.81 -3.89
CA ARG A 227 -8.90 20.35 -4.47
C ARG A 227 -9.70 20.88 -3.32
N GLU A 228 -10.12 22.14 -3.44
CA GLU A 228 -11.06 22.76 -2.52
C GLU A 228 -12.19 21.78 -2.18
N PRO A 229 -12.56 21.63 -0.90
CA PRO A 229 -13.74 20.87 -0.54
C PRO A 229 -14.95 21.63 -1.07
N ALA A 230 -15.47 21.21 -2.22
CA ALA A 230 -16.81 21.61 -2.61
C ALA A 230 -17.78 20.99 -1.59
N GLU A 231 -18.25 21.86 -0.70
CA GLU A 231 -19.30 21.67 0.27
C GLU A 231 -20.55 21.03 -0.35
N THR A 232 -21.22 20.18 0.45
CA THR A 232 -22.69 19.98 0.46
C THR A 232 -23.41 20.14 -0.89
N GLY A 233 -23.34 19.13 -1.74
CA GLY A 233 -24.13 19.09 -2.97
C GLY A 233 -24.63 17.69 -3.25
N THR A 234 -25.94 17.48 -3.15
CA THR A 234 -26.70 16.30 -3.57
C THR A 234 -26.72 16.13 -5.10
N GLY A 235 -25.61 16.40 -5.77
CA GLY A 235 -25.40 16.22 -7.21
C GLY A 235 -24.48 15.03 -7.50
N PRO A 236 -24.54 14.43 -8.71
CA PRO A 236 -23.61 13.39 -9.09
C PRO A 236 -22.19 13.97 -9.12
N SER A 237 -21.33 13.51 -8.21
CA SER A 237 -19.93 13.92 -8.17
C SER A 237 -19.28 13.68 -9.54
N PRO A 238 -18.46 14.62 -10.04
CA PRO A 238 -17.81 14.46 -11.34
C PRO A 238 -16.95 13.19 -11.34
N LEU A 239 -17.20 12.30 -12.30
CA LEU A 239 -16.45 11.05 -12.44
C LEU A 239 -14.99 11.34 -12.79
N LEU A 240 -14.08 10.73 -12.04
CA LEU A 240 -12.63 10.82 -12.26
C LEU A 240 -12.24 10.16 -13.59
N PRO A 241 -11.14 10.58 -14.25
CA PRO A 241 -10.57 9.78 -15.33
C PRO A 241 -10.14 8.39 -14.81
N MET A 242 -10.12 7.42 -15.72
CA MET A 242 -9.58 6.09 -15.42
C MET A 242 -8.06 6.17 -15.24
N PRO A 243 -7.46 5.34 -14.36
CA PRO A 243 -6.01 5.31 -14.22
C PRO A 243 -5.39 4.83 -15.53
N VAL A 244 -4.22 5.36 -15.86
CA VAL A 244 -3.46 5.01 -17.07
C VAL A 244 -2.03 4.58 -16.71
N GLY A 245 -1.45 3.70 -17.52
CA GLY A 245 -0.05 3.28 -17.35
C GLY A 245 0.20 2.59 -16.00
N THR A 246 1.07 3.17 -15.18
CA THR A 246 1.43 2.67 -13.84
C THR A 246 0.64 3.36 -12.72
N GLU A 247 -0.32 4.22 -13.07
CA GLU A 247 -1.07 5.01 -12.08
C GLU A 247 -1.90 4.09 -11.16
N ILE A 248 -1.76 4.32 -9.86
CA ILE A 248 -2.52 3.64 -8.81
C ILE A 248 -3.57 4.59 -8.26
N MET A 249 -4.83 4.26 -8.42
CA MET A 249 -5.99 5.03 -7.99
C MET A 249 -6.73 4.29 -6.88
N ARG A 250 -7.01 4.96 -5.75
CA ARG A 250 -7.86 4.37 -4.71
C ARG A 250 -9.21 5.03 -4.71
N VAL A 251 -10.23 4.20 -4.61
CA VAL A 251 -11.60 4.64 -4.76
C VAL A 251 -12.52 3.95 -3.78
N MET A 252 -13.56 4.66 -3.39
CA MET A 252 -14.71 4.06 -2.72
C MET A 252 -15.70 3.62 -3.79
N ALA A 253 -15.65 2.33 -4.12
CA ALA A 253 -16.57 1.77 -5.08
C ALA A 253 -17.92 1.50 -4.43
N ARG A 254 -19.01 1.74 -5.16
CA ARG A 254 -20.37 1.51 -4.67
C ARG A 254 -20.91 0.19 -5.22
N PRO A 255 -21.38 -0.74 -4.38
CA PRO A 255 -22.09 -1.91 -4.87
C PRO A 255 -23.35 -1.53 -5.65
N ALA A 256 -23.58 -2.20 -6.77
CA ALA A 256 -24.77 -2.04 -7.58
C ALA A 256 -25.16 -3.36 -8.24
N ARG A 257 -26.46 -3.61 -8.33
CA ARG A 257 -27.02 -4.74 -9.08
C ARG A 257 -27.63 -4.24 -10.37
N VAL A 258 -27.19 -4.77 -11.50
CA VAL A 258 -27.71 -4.43 -12.84
C VAL A 258 -27.99 -5.71 -13.61
N GLY A 259 -29.23 -5.88 -14.07
CA GLY A 259 -29.63 -7.07 -14.82
C GLY A 259 -29.38 -8.39 -14.08
N GLY A 260 -29.57 -8.39 -12.75
CA GLY A 260 -29.34 -9.57 -11.91
C GLY A 260 -27.87 -9.88 -11.60
N ARG A 261 -26.92 -9.10 -12.10
CA ARG A 261 -25.48 -9.24 -11.82
C ARG A 261 -24.99 -8.15 -10.88
N ASP A 262 -24.06 -8.51 -10.01
CA ASP A 262 -23.48 -7.62 -9.03
C ASP A 262 -22.18 -6.98 -9.55
N PHE A 263 -22.07 -5.68 -9.33
CA PHE A 263 -20.97 -4.83 -9.77
C PHE A 263 -20.49 -3.93 -8.63
N LEU A 264 -19.23 -3.50 -8.72
CA LEU A 264 -18.71 -2.35 -7.99
C LEU A 264 -18.55 -1.20 -8.96
N LEU A 265 -19.30 -0.12 -8.72
CA LEU A 265 -19.23 1.11 -9.48
C LEU A 265 -18.06 1.95 -8.96
N LEU A 266 -17.04 2.12 -9.79
CA LEU A 266 -15.90 2.99 -9.49
C LEU A 266 -16.33 4.45 -9.72
N PRO A 267 -15.86 5.42 -8.93
CA PRO A 267 -16.13 6.85 -9.12
C PRO A 267 -15.35 7.43 -10.32
N CYS A 268 -15.29 6.68 -11.42
CA CYS A 268 -14.49 6.95 -12.60
C CYS A 268 -15.33 6.85 -13.86
N ARG A 269 -14.93 7.56 -14.90
CA ARG A 269 -15.55 7.48 -16.22
C ARG A 269 -15.40 6.07 -16.77
N GLY A 270 -16.46 5.57 -17.39
CA GLY A 270 -16.43 4.27 -18.04
C GLY A 270 -15.41 4.27 -19.20
N PRO A 271 -14.82 3.11 -19.51
CA PRO A 271 -13.95 2.98 -20.68
C PRO A 271 -14.71 3.24 -21.99
N ILE A 272 -14.01 3.77 -22.98
CA ILE A 272 -14.58 4.07 -24.30
C ILE A 272 -14.65 2.77 -25.12
N GLY A 273 -15.82 2.46 -25.68
CA GLY A 273 -16.06 1.27 -26.51
C GLY A 273 -16.56 0.04 -25.73
N GLN A 274 -16.86 -1.04 -26.46
CA GLN A 274 -17.56 -2.21 -25.91
C GLN A 274 -16.65 -3.26 -25.24
N ARG A 275 -15.33 -3.19 -25.46
CA ARG A 275 -14.38 -4.22 -24.99
C ARG A 275 -13.97 -4.09 -23.51
N GLY A 276 -14.37 -2.99 -22.85
CA GLY A 276 -13.95 -2.68 -21.49
C GLY A 276 -12.45 -2.40 -21.37
N THR A 277 -11.98 -2.13 -20.15
CA THR A 277 -10.56 -1.90 -19.85
C THR A 277 -10.11 -2.81 -18.72
N ARG A 278 -8.94 -3.44 -18.87
CA ARG A 278 -8.38 -4.30 -17.83
C ARG A 278 -7.80 -3.48 -16.69
N LEU A 279 -8.26 -3.77 -15.49
CA LEU A 279 -7.79 -3.16 -14.26
C LEU A 279 -7.32 -4.25 -13.30
N ARG A 280 -6.23 -3.97 -12.60
CA ARG A 280 -5.85 -4.72 -11.42
C ARG A 280 -6.54 -4.08 -10.23
N ILE A 281 -7.41 -4.83 -9.59
CA ILE A 281 -8.17 -4.42 -8.42
C ILE A 281 -7.62 -5.15 -7.22
N THR A 282 -7.11 -4.41 -6.25
CA THR A 282 -6.78 -4.94 -4.92
C THR A 282 -7.94 -4.64 -3.99
N PHE A 283 -8.51 -5.71 -3.44
CA PHE A 283 -9.61 -5.67 -2.48
C PHE A 283 -9.08 -5.42 -1.06
N PRO A 284 -9.96 -5.02 -0.12
CA PRO A 284 -9.57 -4.79 1.27
C PRO A 284 -8.93 -6.01 1.94
N THR A 285 -9.24 -7.21 1.45
CA THR A 285 -8.63 -8.47 1.91
C THR A 285 -7.17 -8.65 1.50
N GLY A 286 -6.56 -7.67 0.82
CA GLY A 286 -5.22 -7.77 0.23
C GLY A 286 -5.18 -8.59 -1.07
N THR A 287 -6.27 -9.28 -1.42
CA THR A 287 -6.34 -10.04 -2.67
C THR A 287 -6.36 -9.11 -3.88
N SER A 288 -5.47 -9.36 -4.84
CA SER A 288 -5.45 -8.66 -6.13
C SER A 288 -6.08 -9.53 -7.22
N LYS A 289 -6.97 -8.97 -8.03
CA LYS A 289 -7.52 -9.64 -9.22
C LYS A 289 -7.47 -8.71 -10.42
N THR A 290 -7.11 -9.25 -11.59
CA THR A 290 -7.29 -8.52 -12.84
C THR A 290 -8.70 -8.74 -13.34
N VAL A 291 -9.47 -7.67 -13.51
CA VAL A 291 -10.85 -7.69 -13.98
C VAL A 291 -11.02 -6.74 -15.16
N VAL A 292 -12.03 -6.98 -15.97
CA VAL A 292 -12.44 -6.04 -17.03
C VAL A 292 -13.47 -5.10 -16.43
N ALA A 293 -13.17 -3.80 -16.44
CA ALA A 293 -14.14 -2.76 -16.17
C ALA A 293 -14.95 -2.44 -17.43
N TYR A 294 -16.25 -2.25 -17.27
CA TYR A 294 -17.18 -1.91 -18.34
C TYR A 294 -17.74 -0.50 -18.12
N ALA A 295 -18.16 0.15 -19.21
CA ALA A 295 -18.92 1.39 -19.11
C ALA A 295 -20.39 1.08 -18.85
N LEU A 296 -20.85 1.41 -17.65
CA LEU A 296 -22.24 1.31 -17.26
C LEU A 296 -22.79 2.72 -17.01
N ARG A 297 -23.67 3.20 -17.91
CA ARG A 297 -24.21 4.58 -17.86
C ARG A 297 -23.11 5.65 -17.76
N GLY A 298 -22.01 5.46 -18.49
CA GLY A 298 -20.85 6.37 -18.48
C GLY A 298 -19.92 6.24 -17.28
N GLN A 299 -20.20 5.33 -16.33
CA GLN A 299 -19.38 5.05 -15.15
C GLN A 299 -18.64 3.71 -15.30
N ALA A 300 -17.42 3.61 -14.78
CA ALA A 300 -16.69 2.35 -14.76
C ALA A 300 -17.29 1.38 -13.73
N ALA A 301 -17.60 0.17 -14.17
CA ALA A 301 -18.18 -0.89 -13.35
C ALA A 301 -17.33 -2.17 -13.47
N VAL A 302 -16.92 -2.74 -12.34
CA VAL A 302 -16.22 -4.02 -12.30
C VAL A 302 -17.15 -5.12 -11.77
N PRO A 303 -17.20 -6.31 -12.39
CA PRO A 303 -17.99 -7.43 -11.88
C PRO A 303 -17.51 -7.84 -10.49
N TYR A 304 -18.45 -8.14 -9.59
CA TYR A 304 -18.13 -8.50 -8.22
C TYR A 304 -19.11 -9.54 -7.68
N THR A 305 -18.59 -10.69 -7.26
CA THR A 305 -19.41 -11.87 -6.91
C THR A 305 -19.89 -11.93 -5.46
N ALA A 306 -19.46 -11.02 -4.58
CA ALA A 306 -19.70 -11.15 -3.14
C ALA A 306 -20.00 -9.80 -2.46
N VAL A 307 -21.14 -9.17 -2.78
CA VAL A 307 -21.63 -8.07 -1.94
C VAL A 307 -22.27 -8.68 -0.69
N ALA A 308 -21.59 -8.61 0.44
CA ALA A 308 -22.25 -8.83 1.72
C ALA A 308 -23.37 -7.78 1.87
N THR A 309 -24.58 -8.25 2.17
CA THR A 309 -25.75 -7.39 2.43
C THR A 309 -25.41 -6.38 3.54
N GLY A 310 -25.57 -5.08 3.25
CA GLY A 310 -25.29 -3.98 4.19
C GLY A 310 -24.04 -3.15 3.87
N VAL A 311 -23.18 -3.58 2.93
CA VAL A 311 -22.00 -2.78 2.53
C VAL A 311 -22.41 -1.68 1.53
N THR A 312 -22.24 -0.42 1.91
CA THR A 312 -22.61 0.74 1.07
C THR A 312 -21.47 1.25 0.20
N ARG A 313 -20.22 1.05 0.63
CA ARG A 313 -19.00 1.40 -0.11
C ARG A 313 -17.89 0.38 0.17
N VAL A 314 -17.13 0.03 -0.86
CA VAL A 314 -15.99 -0.89 -0.81
C VAL A 314 -14.74 -0.12 -1.22
N PRO A 315 -13.74 0.03 -0.34
CA PRO A 315 -12.48 0.65 -0.75
C PRO A 315 -11.72 -0.30 -1.67
N LEU A 316 -11.24 0.21 -2.80
CA LEU A 316 -10.47 -0.54 -3.78
C LEU A 316 -9.21 0.23 -4.14
N THR A 317 -8.11 -0.51 -4.36
CA THR A 317 -6.97 0.00 -5.12
C THR A 317 -7.11 -0.47 -6.56
N VAL A 318 -7.03 0.47 -7.49
CA VAL A 318 -7.28 0.28 -8.92
C VAL A 318 -6.06 0.72 -9.69
N GLN A 319 -5.49 -0.18 -10.47
CA GLN A 319 -4.34 0.10 -11.33
C GLN A 319 -4.67 -0.29 -12.76
N ALA A 320 -4.24 0.51 -13.73
CA ALA A 320 -4.33 0.12 -15.12
C ALA A 320 -3.44 -1.11 -15.37
N VAL A 321 -3.98 -2.11 -16.06
CA VAL A 321 -3.13 -3.16 -16.61
C VAL A 321 -2.74 -2.68 -17.99
N ARG A 322 -1.45 -2.47 -18.24
CA ARG A 322 -0.96 -2.20 -19.60
C ARG A 322 -1.55 -3.26 -20.52
N ASP A 323 -2.25 -2.81 -21.56
CA ASP A 323 -2.50 -3.67 -22.70
C ASP A 323 -1.14 -4.20 -23.13
N ARG A 324 -1.06 -5.54 -23.31
CA ARG A 324 0.14 -6.14 -23.87
C ARG A 324 0.47 -5.31 -25.11
N THR A 325 1.67 -4.73 -25.13
CA THR A 325 2.22 -4.03 -26.28
C THR A 325 1.82 -4.79 -27.55
N PRO A 326 1.42 -4.10 -28.64
CA PRO A 326 1.25 -4.77 -29.92
C PRO A 326 2.51 -5.60 -30.12
N ARG A 327 2.31 -6.93 -30.17
CA ARG A 327 3.39 -7.92 -30.15
C ARG A 327 4.44 -7.47 -31.17
N SER A 328 5.69 -7.36 -30.73
CA SER A 328 6.79 -7.02 -31.64
C SER A 328 6.69 -7.86 -32.90
N VAL A 329 6.83 -7.20 -34.05
CA VAL A 329 6.82 -7.85 -35.36
C VAL A 329 7.86 -8.96 -35.32
N PRO A 330 7.49 -10.23 -35.59
CA PRO A 330 8.44 -11.33 -35.67
C PRO A 330 9.58 -11.00 -36.64
N LEU A 331 10.81 -11.37 -36.30
CA LEU A 331 12.02 -10.99 -37.04
C LEU A 331 11.96 -11.37 -38.53
N ASP A 332 11.34 -12.50 -38.85
CA ASP A 332 11.15 -12.99 -40.22
C ASP A 332 10.16 -12.15 -41.02
N LEU A 333 9.06 -11.72 -40.40
CA LEU A 333 8.13 -10.76 -41.00
C LEU A 333 8.79 -9.38 -41.16
N ALA A 334 9.54 -8.91 -40.17
CA ALA A 334 10.26 -7.65 -40.24
C ALA A 334 11.28 -7.65 -41.40
N THR A 335 12.05 -8.73 -41.54
CA THR A 335 13.02 -8.91 -42.63
C THR A 335 12.33 -8.95 -44.00
N ALA A 336 11.16 -9.60 -44.10
CA ALA A 336 10.41 -9.67 -45.36
C ALA A 336 9.83 -8.30 -45.77
N LEU A 337 9.32 -7.52 -44.82
CA LEU A 337 8.82 -6.16 -45.06
C LEU A 337 9.95 -5.19 -45.43
N GLU A 338 11.11 -5.32 -44.79
CA GLU A 338 12.30 -4.51 -45.09
C GLU A 338 12.81 -4.79 -46.51
N ARG A 339 12.92 -6.07 -46.92
CA ARG A 339 13.26 -6.44 -48.30
C ARG A 339 12.28 -5.89 -49.34
N ALA A 340 11.00 -5.76 -48.98
CA ALA A 340 9.97 -5.20 -49.84
C ALA A 340 9.85 -3.66 -49.75
N GLY A 341 10.60 -3.00 -48.85
CA GLY A 341 10.51 -1.56 -48.62
C GLY A 341 9.11 -1.11 -48.16
N LEU A 342 8.46 -1.91 -47.30
CA LEU A 342 7.10 -1.70 -46.81
C LEU A 342 7.06 -1.33 -45.32
N ASP A 343 6.21 -0.37 -44.98
CA ASP A 343 6.00 0.06 -43.60
C ASP A 343 4.86 -0.73 -42.94
N TRP A 344 5.18 -1.47 -41.89
CA TRP A 344 4.22 -2.24 -41.09
C TRP A 344 3.11 -1.37 -40.48
N THR A 345 3.44 -0.12 -40.16
CA THR A 345 2.50 0.81 -39.50
C THR A 345 1.39 1.29 -40.42
N ALA A 346 1.51 1.07 -41.75
CA ALA A 346 0.46 1.37 -42.73
C ALA A 346 -0.79 0.47 -42.59
N VAL A 347 -0.69 -0.65 -41.87
CA VAL A 347 -1.82 -1.55 -41.60
C VAL A 347 -2.53 -1.12 -40.30
N PRO A 348 -3.87 -1.04 -40.25
CA PRO A 348 -4.60 -0.74 -39.02
C PRO A 348 -4.31 -1.75 -37.90
N ALA A 349 -4.25 -1.28 -36.65
CA ALA A 349 -3.85 -2.11 -35.50
C ALA A 349 -4.66 -3.41 -35.31
N HIS A 350 -5.93 -3.42 -35.70
CA HIS A 350 -6.78 -4.61 -35.62
C HIS A 350 -6.41 -5.68 -36.67
N GLU A 351 -6.03 -5.27 -37.87
CA GLU A 351 -5.54 -6.16 -38.93
C GLU A 351 -4.13 -6.66 -38.62
N GLN A 352 -3.25 -5.79 -38.10
CA GLN A 352 -1.93 -6.19 -37.61
C GLN A 352 -2.04 -7.31 -36.58
N ALA A 353 -2.97 -7.19 -35.62
CA ALA A 353 -3.19 -8.20 -34.60
C ALA A 353 -3.66 -9.54 -35.19
N GLN A 354 -4.54 -9.52 -36.20
CA GLN A 354 -5.02 -10.71 -36.89
C GLN A 354 -3.91 -11.42 -37.69
N ILE A 355 -3.14 -10.65 -38.47
CA ILE A 355 -2.01 -11.17 -39.25
C ILE A 355 -0.95 -11.80 -38.33
N LEU A 356 -0.60 -11.12 -37.24
CA LEU A 356 0.36 -11.64 -36.26
C LEU A 356 -0.15 -12.90 -35.54
N GLN A 357 -1.46 -13.01 -35.32
CA GLN A 357 -2.05 -14.22 -34.75
C GLN A 357 -1.95 -15.39 -35.74
N LEU A 358 -2.30 -15.17 -37.01
CA LEU A 358 -2.17 -16.19 -38.06
C LEU A 358 -0.72 -16.66 -38.18
N ILE A 359 0.26 -15.76 -38.21
CA ILE A 359 1.68 -16.14 -38.30
C ILE A 359 2.13 -16.97 -37.08
N LYS A 360 1.62 -16.68 -35.88
CA LYS A 360 1.92 -17.44 -34.65
C LYS A 360 1.28 -18.82 -34.61
N GLU A 361 0.10 -18.98 -35.20
CA GLU A 361 -0.62 -20.26 -35.25
C GLU A 361 -0.16 -21.17 -36.40
N ALA A 362 0.94 -20.83 -37.08
CA ALA A 362 1.47 -21.67 -38.14
C ALA A 362 2.12 -22.92 -37.55
N GLY A 363 1.49 -24.08 -37.76
CA GLY A 363 1.96 -25.38 -37.25
C GLY A 363 3.18 -25.95 -38.00
N THR A 364 3.55 -25.38 -39.15
CA THR A 364 4.73 -25.78 -39.95
C THR A 364 5.44 -24.56 -40.52
N LEU A 365 6.72 -24.71 -40.89
CA LEU A 365 7.52 -23.65 -41.50
C LEU A 365 6.96 -23.19 -42.85
N GLU A 366 6.38 -24.11 -43.63
CA GLU A 366 5.78 -23.82 -44.93
C GLU A 366 4.51 -22.96 -44.79
N ILE A 367 3.63 -23.30 -43.84
CA ILE A 367 2.43 -22.51 -43.54
C ILE A 367 2.83 -21.12 -43.03
N ARG A 368 3.90 -21.04 -42.23
CA ARG A 368 4.42 -19.77 -41.72
C ARG A 368 4.92 -18.88 -42.85
N ALA A 369 5.71 -19.42 -43.77
CA ALA A 369 6.21 -18.70 -44.94
C ALA A 369 5.05 -18.18 -45.80
N GLY A 370 4.05 -19.01 -46.09
CA GLY A 370 2.87 -18.59 -46.86
C GLY A 370 2.08 -17.45 -46.18
N ARG A 371 1.94 -17.49 -44.84
CA ARG A 371 1.27 -16.43 -44.07
C ARG A 371 2.07 -15.12 -44.02
N ILE A 372 3.40 -15.20 -44.01
CA ILE A 372 4.27 -14.02 -44.11
C ILE A 372 4.17 -13.39 -45.50
N THR A 373 4.17 -14.19 -46.58
CA THR A 373 3.96 -13.68 -47.94
C THR A 373 2.62 -12.96 -48.07
N ALA A 374 1.53 -13.58 -47.61
CA ALA A 374 0.20 -12.96 -47.63
C ALA A 374 0.14 -11.64 -46.81
N ALA A 375 0.88 -11.56 -45.70
CA ALA A 375 1.00 -10.34 -44.89
C ALA A 375 1.70 -9.22 -45.66
N VAL A 376 2.81 -9.54 -46.34
CA VAL A 376 3.55 -8.60 -47.19
C VAL A 376 2.69 -8.11 -48.34
N ASP A 377 1.95 -9.00 -49.01
CA ASP A 377 1.03 -8.65 -50.10
C ASP A 377 -0.09 -7.71 -49.62
N THR A 378 -0.62 -7.97 -48.42
CA THR A 378 -1.66 -7.12 -47.81
C THR A 378 -1.15 -5.70 -47.55
N VAL A 379 0.10 -5.56 -47.11
CA VAL A 379 0.74 -4.25 -46.90
C VAL A 379 1.05 -3.58 -48.24
N ALA A 380 1.54 -4.34 -49.23
CA ALA A 380 1.85 -3.84 -50.57
C ALA A 380 0.61 -3.32 -51.30
N ALA A 381 -0.51 -4.03 -51.23
CA ALA A 381 -1.79 -3.65 -51.84
C ALA A 381 -2.33 -2.31 -51.31
N ARG A 382 -1.88 -1.88 -50.12
CA ARG A 382 -2.26 -0.59 -49.52
C ARG A 382 -1.32 0.54 -49.88
N LYS A 383 -0.07 0.26 -50.23
CA LYS A 383 0.89 1.26 -50.73
C LYS A 383 0.54 1.72 -52.17
N GLY A 384 -0.21 0.89 -52.91
CA GLY A 384 -0.69 1.19 -54.26
C GLY A 384 -2.07 1.89 -54.34
N ARG A 385 -2.65 2.27 -53.20
CA ARG A 385 -3.81 3.17 -53.11
C ARG A 385 -3.36 4.49 -52.52
#